data_AF-A0A7V9RT71-F1
#
_entry.id   AF-A0A7V9RT71-F1
#
_cell.length_a   1.000
_cell.length_b   1.000
_cell.length_c   1.000
_cell.angle_alpha   90.00
_cell.angle_beta   90.00
_cell.angle_gamma   90.00
#
_symmetry.space_group_name_H-M   'P 1'
#
loop_
_entity.id
_entity.type
_entity.pdbx_description
1 polymer ?
#
loop_
_entity_poly.entity_id
_entity_poly.type
_entity_poly.pdbx_seq_one_letter_code
_entity_poly.pdbx_strand_id
1 'polypeptide(L)'
;MRPRIDLTDSLEKIPVQIFPSPKEGSVYVANIIAKLISEKNSEGKKCVIGLATGSTPKSLYAELVHMHKNEGLSFKNVITFNLDQYYPMEADALNSYHFFMRKYLFEQTDIDRENYFLPDGMLPKDLIKDHCLAYEKKIDDAGGMDLQILGIGNNGHIGFNEPGSASYSKTRLITLDHSTRLANSQEFENMSQVPRMAITMGISTIMKSKKIILMAWGKTKAPVIKESVEGMATEEVPASLLQNHDDCTFVLDEAAASELTRFKSPWLTGECDWTPKMVKIAVVSLALKLDKPVLNLTDIDYNDFGLSELLVEKGDSYEINLDAYYMLRDSITGWPGGKPDSSIPKHPERSKPFPKKVLLFSPHPDDDIISMGSTFMRLHDQGHEVHVGYQTSGNIAVTDEFVTRFIDFAVGFENIFGIDDTTSKKILDDASAFLNNKKSSEKDTQEIRSIKGLIRRCEARATCKYVGLKDHQIHFMNLPFYETGTIEKAPMGEEDIKITIDLIQKIKPHQIFCAGDLADPHGTHKV
;
A
#
# COMPACT_ATOMS: atom_id res chain seq x y z
N MET A 1 -17.78 -24.06 14.46
CA MET A 1 -16.55 -24.76 14.87
C MET A 1 -15.44 -23.74 14.75
N ARG A 2 -14.70 -23.40 15.83
CA ARG A 2 -13.55 -22.49 15.71
C ARG A 2 -12.64 -23.01 14.58
N PRO A 3 -12.13 -22.17 13.67
CA PRO A 3 -11.12 -22.61 12.72
C PRO A 3 -9.96 -23.20 13.53
N ARG A 4 -9.58 -24.45 13.23
CA ARG A 4 -8.55 -25.15 14.00
C ARG A 4 -7.21 -24.45 13.76
N ILE A 5 -6.63 -23.89 14.81
CA ILE A 5 -5.28 -23.33 14.78
C ILE A 5 -4.32 -24.51 14.79
N ASP A 6 -3.50 -24.62 13.75
CA ASP A 6 -2.40 -25.59 13.72
C ASP A 6 -1.14 -24.91 14.26
N LEU A 7 -0.85 -25.14 15.53
CA LEU A 7 0.33 -24.60 16.21
C LEU A 7 1.57 -25.49 16.05
N THR A 8 1.51 -26.53 15.21
CA THR A 8 2.65 -27.45 15.01
C THR A 8 3.83 -26.70 14.41
N ASP A 9 3.57 -25.81 13.45
CA ASP A 9 4.58 -25.02 12.73
C ASP A 9 4.24 -23.51 12.70
N SER A 10 3.54 -23.01 13.74
CA SER A 10 3.00 -21.65 13.75
C SER A 10 2.90 -21.06 15.17
N LEU A 11 3.11 -19.75 15.32
CA LEU A 11 2.98 -19.03 16.60
C LEU A 11 1.72 -18.14 16.64
N GLU A 12 0.93 -18.16 15.58
CA GLU A 12 -0.27 -17.36 15.44
C GLU A 12 -1.36 -17.83 16.41
N LYS A 13 -1.77 -16.93 17.31
CA LYS A 13 -2.80 -17.16 18.34
C LYS A 13 -4.23 -17.03 17.81
N ILE A 14 -4.37 -16.75 16.51
CA ILE A 14 -5.63 -16.57 15.81
C ILE A 14 -5.51 -17.15 14.39
N PRO A 15 -6.59 -17.70 13.80
CA PRO A 15 -6.53 -18.24 12.44
C PRO A 15 -6.06 -17.21 11.40
N VAL A 16 -5.05 -17.59 10.61
CA VAL A 16 -4.51 -16.81 9.50
C VAL A 16 -4.65 -17.60 8.20
N GLN A 17 -5.20 -16.97 7.16
CA GLN A 17 -5.26 -17.49 5.80
C GLN A 17 -4.40 -16.61 4.90
N ILE A 18 -3.48 -17.20 4.15
CA ILE A 18 -2.50 -16.49 3.33
C ILE A 18 -2.74 -16.83 1.87
N PHE A 19 -2.76 -15.81 1.03
CA PHE A 19 -3.00 -15.91 -0.40
C PHE A 19 -1.82 -15.32 -1.20
N PRO A 20 -1.57 -15.79 -2.44
CA PRO A 20 -0.47 -15.27 -3.25
C PRO A 20 -0.60 -13.77 -3.56
N SER A 21 -1.83 -13.27 -3.69
CA SER A 21 -2.11 -11.86 -3.95
C SER A 21 -3.36 -11.34 -3.23
N PRO A 22 -3.48 -10.00 -3.09
CA PRO A 22 -4.69 -9.36 -2.58
C PRO A 22 -5.96 -9.76 -3.34
N LYS A 23 -5.84 -10.07 -4.64
CA LYS A 23 -6.98 -10.46 -5.49
C LYS A 23 -7.53 -11.82 -5.07
N GLU A 24 -6.68 -12.85 -4.93
CA GLU A 24 -7.16 -14.17 -4.49
C GLU A 24 -7.73 -14.12 -3.08
N GLY A 25 -7.09 -13.38 -2.16
CA GLY A 25 -7.62 -13.17 -0.81
C GLY A 25 -8.98 -12.47 -0.82
N SER A 26 -9.17 -11.49 -1.71
CA SER A 26 -10.46 -10.80 -1.87
C SER A 26 -11.55 -11.72 -2.43
N VAL A 27 -11.21 -12.57 -3.41
CA VAL A 27 -12.13 -13.59 -3.96
C VAL A 27 -12.55 -14.59 -2.87
N TYR A 28 -11.61 -15.03 -2.03
CA TYR A 28 -11.91 -15.90 -0.91
C TYR A 28 -12.93 -15.26 0.07
N VAL A 29 -12.71 -14.00 0.45
CA VAL A 29 -13.65 -13.28 1.34
C VAL A 29 -14.99 -13.00 0.66
N ALA A 30 -15.00 -12.65 -0.62
CA ALA A 30 -16.21 -12.43 -1.40
C ALA A 30 -17.09 -13.68 -1.41
N ASN A 31 -16.50 -14.86 -1.60
CA ASN A 31 -17.21 -16.14 -1.55
C ASN A 31 -17.84 -16.42 -0.18
N ILE A 32 -17.17 -16.05 0.93
CA ILE A 32 -17.74 -16.18 2.27
C ILE A 32 -18.97 -15.27 2.43
N ILE A 33 -18.87 -14.02 1.97
CA ILE A 33 -19.97 -13.05 2.02
C ILE A 33 -21.14 -13.55 1.15
N ALA A 34 -20.88 -13.97 -0.09
CA ALA A 34 -21.90 -14.46 -1.01
C ALA A 34 -22.64 -15.69 -0.45
N LYS A 35 -21.89 -16.61 0.17
CA LYS A 35 -22.44 -17.78 0.86
C LYS A 35 -23.33 -17.37 2.03
N LEU A 36 -22.86 -16.47 2.89
CA LEU A 36 -23.62 -15.96 4.04
C LEU A 36 -24.93 -15.29 3.60
N ILE A 37 -24.87 -14.44 2.56
CA ILE A 37 -26.06 -13.81 1.98
C ILE A 37 -27.05 -14.89 1.48
N SER A 38 -26.56 -15.89 0.76
CA SER A 38 -27.39 -16.97 0.22
C SER A 38 -28.03 -17.83 1.33
N GLU A 39 -27.29 -18.16 2.38
CA GLU A 39 -27.79 -18.90 3.54
C GLU A 39 -28.90 -18.11 4.24
N LYS A 40 -28.67 -16.82 4.54
CA LYS A 40 -29.66 -15.94 5.17
C LYS A 40 -30.91 -15.75 4.33
N ASN A 41 -30.75 -15.63 3.01
CA ASN A 41 -31.85 -15.56 2.08
C ASN A 41 -32.69 -16.84 2.09
N SER A 42 -32.07 -18.02 2.13
CA SER A 42 -32.81 -19.29 2.20
C SER A 42 -33.55 -19.49 3.53
N GLU A 43 -33.07 -18.88 4.61
CA GLU A 43 -33.75 -18.81 5.91
C GLU A 43 -34.83 -17.71 5.99
N GLY A 44 -34.99 -16.87 4.96
CA GLY A 44 -35.89 -15.72 4.99
C GLY A 44 -35.49 -14.63 6.00
N LYS A 45 -34.21 -14.57 6.40
CA LYS A 45 -33.68 -13.60 7.38
C LYS A 45 -32.82 -12.55 6.67
N LYS A 46 -32.76 -11.34 7.22
CA LYS A 46 -31.81 -10.31 6.78
C LYS A 46 -30.37 -10.77 7.06
N CYS A 47 -29.45 -10.41 6.17
CA CYS A 47 -28.01 -10.61 6.35
C CYS A 47 -27.38 -9.30 6.82
N VAL A 48 -26.86 -9.23 8.05
CA VAL A 48 -26.32 -7.99 8.63
C VAL A 48 -24.79 -7.99 8.57
N ILE A 49 -24.20 -7.05 7.84
CA ILE A 49 -22.76 -7.02 7.56
C ILE A 49 -22.13 -5.69 7.99
N GLY A 50 -21.10 -5.76 8.82
CA GLY A 50 -20.21 -4.63 9.10
C GLY A 50 -19.17 -4.45 7.99
N LEU A 51 -19.00 -3.23 7.48
CA LEU A 51 -18.13 -2.91 6.33
C LEU A 51 -17.00 -1.94 6.68
N ALA A 52 -15.83 -2.20 6.09
CA ALA A 52 -14.64 -1.34 6.21
C ALA A 52 -14.46 -0.46 4.96
N THR A 53 -13.68 0.61 5.08
CA THR A 53 -13.27 1.48 3.97
C THR A 53 -11.74 1.43 3.78
N GLY A 54 -11.21 2.27 2.89
CA GLY A 54 -9.78 2.34 2.60
C GLY A 54 -9.36 1.49 1.39
N SER A 55 -8.06 1.39 1.14
CA SER A 55 -7.51 0.70 -0.03
C SER A 55 -7.74 -0.81 -0.01
N THR A 56 -7.58 -1.46 1.15
CA THR A 56 -7.68 -2.92 1.32
C THR A 56 -8.99 -3.53 0.81
N PRO A 57 -10.20 -3.03 1.18
CA PRO A 57 -11.44 -3.67 0.75
C PRO A 57 -11.87 -3.34 -0.69
N LYS A 58 -11.17 -2.46 -1.43
CA LYS A 58 -11.56 -2.11 -2.82
C LYS A 58 -11.65 -3.33 -3.74
N SER A 59 -10.66 -4.22 -3.67
CA SER A 59 -10.65 -5.45 -4.47
C SER A 59 -11.75 -6.42 -4.07
N LEU A 60 -12.13 -6.46 -2.79
CA LEU A 60 -13.30 -7.22 -2.32
C LEU A 60 -14.60 -6.65 -2.89
N TYR A 61 -14.79 -5.33 -2.84
CA TYR A 61 -15.99 -4.70 -3.39
C TYR A 61 -16.10 -4.88 -4.90
N ALA A 62 -15.00 -4.76 -5.63
CA ALA A 62 -14.97 -5.05 -7.06
C ALA A 62 -15.44 -6.48 -7.38
N GLU A 63 -15.01 -7.46 -6.58
CA GLU A 63 -15.43 -8.86 -6.74
C GLU A 63 -16.91 -9.07 -6.39
N LEU A 64 -17.40 -8.48 -5.29
CA LEU A 64 -18.82 -8.56 -4.92
C LEU A 64 -19.73 -7.94 -6.00
N VAL A 65 -19.30 -6.84 -6.61
CA VAL A 65 -19.98 -6.21 -7.75
C VAL A 65 -19.94 -7.11 -8.98
N HIS A 66 -18.83 -7.81 -9.22
CA HIS A 66 -18.73 -8.80 -10.30
C HIS A 66 -19.74 -9.94 -10.10
N MET A 67 -19.78 -10.54 -8.90
CA MET A 67 -20.72 -11.60 -8.53
C MET A 67 -22.18 -11.13 -8.64
N HIS A 68 -22.48 -9.89 -8.27
CA HIS A 68 -23.81 -9.32 -8.46
C HIS A 68 -24.21 -9.24 -9.94
N LYS A 69 -23.34 -8.64 -10.76
CA LYS A 69 -23.65 -8.35 -12.18
C LYS A 69 -23.65 -9.61 -13.06
N ASN A 70 -22.83 -10.60 -12.73
CA ASN A 70 -22.58 -11.76 -13.60
C ASN A 70 -23.06 -13.10 -13.04
N GLU A 71 -23.20 -13.24 -11.71
CA GLU A 71 -23.49 -14.52 -11.05
C GLU A 71 -24.83 -14.52 -10.29
N GLY A 72 -25.51 -13.38 -10.22
CA GLY A 72 -26.86 -13.26 -9.64
C GLY A 72 -26.91 -13.08 -8.13
N LEU A 73 -25.80 -12.71 -7.48
CA LEU A 73 -25.78 -12.38 -6.04
C LEU A 73 -26.63 -11.12 -5.78
N SER A 74 -27.66 -11.19 -4.93
CA SER A 74 -28.53 -10.03 -4.61
C SER A 74 -28.30 -9.50 -3.19
N PHE A 75 -28.24 -8.17 -3.09
CA PHE A 75 -28.05 -7.39 -1.87
C PHE A 75 -29.35 -6.81 -1.30
N LYS A 76 -30.52 -7.05 -1.92
CA LYS A 76 -31.83 -6.56 -1.42
C LYS A 76 -32.15 -6.93 0.02
N ASN A 77 -31.59 -8.05 0.49
CA ASN A 77 -31.82 -8.57 1.83
C ASN A 77 -30.63 -8.37 2.77
N VAL A 78 -29.68 -7.53 2.37
CA VAL A 78 -28.49 -7.18 3.14
C VAL A 78 -28.73 -5.86 3.86
N ILE A 79 -28.34 -5.80 5.13
CA ILE A 79 -28.24 -4.58 5.93
C ILE A 79 -26.76 -4.35 6.24
N THR A 80 -26.26 -3.13 6.06
CA THR A 80 -24.84 -2.81 6.27
C THR A 80 -24.62 -1.70 7.29
N PHE A 81 -23.54 -1.84 8.06
CA PHE A 81 -23.07 -0.83 9.01
C PHE A 81 -21.59 -0.59 8.77
N ASN A 82 -21.20 0.62 8.37
CA ASN A 82 -19.79 0.96 8.27
C ASN A 82 -19.15 1.25 9.64
N LEU A 83 -17.85 1.03 9.72
CA LEU A 83 -17.07 1.27 10.94
C LEU A 83 -17.03 2.74 11.32
N ASP A 84 -16.86 3.65 10.36
CA ASP A 84 -16.46 5.02 10.66
C ASP A 84 -16.80 6.04 9.56
N GLN A 85 -16.64 7.31 9.92
CA GLN A 85 -16.70 8.47 9.03
C GLN A 85 -15.86 9.62 9.62
N TYR A 86 -15.10 10.31 8.79
CA TYR A 86 -14.35 11.52 9.19
C TYR A 86 -15.26 12.62 9.75
N TYR A 87 -14.71 13.46 10.64
CA TYR A 87 -15.44 14.57 11.26
C TYR A 87 -14.60 15.87 11.35
N PRO A 88 -15.10 17.03 10.88
CA PRO A 88 -16.27 17.15 10.02
C PRO A 88 -15.98 16.62 8.61
N MET A 89 -16.98 16.06 7.93
CA MET A 89 -16.87 15.62 6.54
C MET A 89 -18.23 15.53 5.84
N GLU A 90 -18.38 16.23 4.73
CA GLU A 90 -19.56 16.18 3.87
C GLU A 90 -19.72 14.78 3.23
N ALA A 91 -20.95 14.31 3.08
CA ALA A 91 -21.22 12.97 2.52
C ALA A 91 -20.77 12.84 1.05
N ASP A 92 -20.82 13.93 0.29
CA ASP A 92 -20.46 13.96 -1.14
C ASP A 92 -19.00 14.37 -1.41
N ALA A 93 -18.20 14.63 -0.35
CA ALA A 93 -16.77 14.91 -0.54
C ALA A 93 -16.05 13.66 -1.08
N LEU A 94 -15.06 13.85 -1.96
CA LEU A 94 -14.32 12.75 -2.58
C LEU A 94 -13.64 11.82 -1.56
N ASN A 95 -13.22 12.37 -0.42
CA ASN A 95 -12.57 11.66 0.67
C ASN A 95 -13.54 11.09 1.71
N SER A 96 -14.85 11.27 1.51
CA SER A 96 -15.87 10.80 2.43
C SER A 96 -16.07 9.30 2.29
N TYR A 97 -16.27 8.62 3.42
CA TYR A 97 -16.59 7.19 3.41
C TYR A 97 -18.01 6.91 2.89
N HIS A 98 -18.93 7.88 3.00
CA HIS A 98 -20.20 7.87 2.25
C HIS A 98 -19.98 7.79 0.74
N PHE A 99 -19.18 8.71 0.18
CA PHE A 99 -18.87 8.72 -1.25
C PHE A 99 -18.15 7.44 -1.67
N PHE A 100 -17.15 7.01 -0.88
CA PHE A 100 -16.42 5.76 -1.12
C PHE A 100 -17.38 4.57 -1.26
N MET A 101 -18.25 4.35 -0.28
CA MET A 101 -19.12 3.16 -0.28
C MET A 101 -20.16 3.20 -1.40
N ARG A 102 -20.72 4.37 -1.71
CA ARG A 102 -21.61 4.55 -2.87
C ARG A 102 -20.92 4.18 -4.17
N LYS A 103 -19.71 4.71 -4.39
CA LYS A 103 -18.91 4.50 -5.60
C LYS A 103 -18.53 3.03 -5.81
N TYR A 104 -17.99 2.37 -4.78
CA TYR A 104 -17.40 1.03 -4.93
C TYR A 104 -18.37 -0.13 -4.74
N LEU A 105 -19.49 0.06 -4.00
CA LEU A 105 -20.40 -1.03 -3.69
C LEU A 105 -21.87 -0.66 -3.89
N PHE A 106 -22.40 0.35 -3.19
CA PHE A 106 -23.85 0.51 -3.07
C PHE A 106 -24.53 0.90 -4.39
N GLU A 107 -23.96 1.84 -5.16
CA GLU A 107 -24.54 2.24 -6.46
C GLU A 107 -24.23 1.24 -7.58
N GLN A 108 -23.44 0.20 -7.28
CA GLN A 108 -23.08 -0.86 -8.20
C GLN A 108 -23.86 -2.16 -7.95
N THR A 109 -24.75 -2.17 -6.96
CA THR A 109 -25.55 -3.32 -6.51
C THR A 109 -27.02 -2.95 -6.31
N ASP A 110 -27.86 -3.93 -5.96
CA ASP A 110 -29.30 -3.77 -5.70
C ASP A 110 -29.64 -3.61 -4.20
N ILE A 111 -28.71 -3.10 -3.39
CA ILE A 111 -28.96 -2.79 -1.98
C ILE A 111 -29.91 -1.58 -1.84
N ASP A 112 -30.91 -1.69 -0.97
CA ASP A 112 -31.81 -0.57 -0.68
C ASP A 112 -31.13 0.51 0.16
N ARG A 113 -31.39 1.78 -0.14
CA ARG A 113 -30.80 2.92 0.57
C ARG A 113 -31.07 2.94 2.07
N GLU A 114 -32.24 2.46 2.48
CA GLU A 114 -32.64 2.36 3.88
C GLU A 114 -31.90 1.25 4.65
N ASN A 115 -31.14 0.40 3.95
CA ASN A 115 -30.44 -0.74 4.53
C ASN A 115 -28.92 -0.54 4.62
N TYR A 116 -28.36 0.62 4.24
CA TYR A 116 -26.95 0.92 4.52
C TYR A 116 -26.80 2.11 5.45
N PHE A 117 -25.94 1.96 6.45
CA PHE A 117 -25.74 2.94 7.50
C PHE A 117 -24.26 3.28 7.64
N LEU A 118 -23.96 4.57 7.71
CA LEU A 118 -22.66 5.11 8.10
C LEU A 118 -22.88 6.24 9.12
N PRO A 119 -21.89 6.55 9.96
CA PRO A 119 -21.97 7.73 10.83
C PRO A 119 -22.09 9.03 10.02
N ASP A 120 -22.76 10.03 10.61
CA ASP A 120 -22.92 11.35 9.99
C ASP A 120 -21.78 12.30 10.39
N GLY A 121 -20.92 12.60 9.43
CA GLY A 121 -19.74 13.45 9.59
C GLY A 121 -20.04 14.95 9.71
N MET A 122 -21.28 15.41 9.55
CA MET A 122 -21.64 16.83 9.58
C MET A 122 -22.52 17.22 10.78
N LEU A 123 -22.80 16.29 11.69
CA LEU A 123 -23.60 16.58 12.86
C LEU A 123 -22.98 17.66 13.77
N PRO A 124 -23.80 18.56 14.34
CA PRO A 124 -23.37 19.40 15.46
C PRO A 124 -22.76 18.56 16.58
N LYS A 125 -21.64 19.02 17.13
CA LYS A 125 -20.80 18.23 18.06
C LYS A 125 -21.55 17.76 19.30
N ASP A 126 -22.51 18.55 19.78
CA ASP A 126 -23.39 18.26 20.91
C ASP A 126 -24.36 17.10 20.65
N LEU A 127 -24.72 16.84 19.39
CA LEU A 127 -25.63 15.75 18.99
C LEU A 127 -24.89 14.42 18.72
N ILE A 128 -23.57 14.43 18.62
CA ILE A 128 -22.79 13.24 18.24
C ILE A 128 -22.99 12.09 19.22
N LYS A 129 -23.05 12.37 20.53
CA LYS A 129 -23.24 11.32 21.54
C LYS A 129 -24.54 10.56 21.32
N ASP A 130 -25.63 11.28 21.07
CA ASP A 130 -26.95 10.68 20.82
C ASP A 130 -26.99 9.95 19.49
N HIS A 131 -26.30 10.47 18.46
CA HIS A 131 -26.13 9.78 17.18
C HIS A 131 -25.39 8.44 17.34
N CYS A 132 -24.28 8.41 18.09
CA CYS A 132 -23.54 7.19 18.36
C CYS A 132 -24.40 6.16 19.11
N LEU A 133 -25.20 6.60 20.10
CA LEU A 133 -26.12 5.71 20.82
C LEU A 133 -27.24 5.17 19.89
N ALA A 134 -27.77 6.01 18.99
CA ALA A 134 -28.74 5.58 18.01
C ALA A 134 -28.14 4.59 17.00
N TYR A 135 -26.87 4.76 16.63
CA TYR A 135 -26.15 3.84 15.74
C TYR A 135 -26.00 2.45 16.36
N GLU A 136 -25.55 2.38 17.63
CA GLU A 136 -25.51 1.14 18.41
C GLU A 136 -26.89 0.47 18.49
N LYS A 137 -27.93 1.26 18.78
CA LYS A 137 -29.30 0.74 18.87
C LYS A 137 -29.77 0.15 17.53
N LYS A 138 -29.46 0.78 16.39
CA LYS A 138 -29.80 0.25 15.07
C LYS A 138 -29.15 -1.11 14.81
N ILE A 139 -27.90 -1.31 15.26
CA ILE A 139 -27.21 -2.60 15.15
C ILE A 139 -27.92 -3.65 16.00
N ASP A 140 -28.25 -3.32 17.26
CA ASP A 140 -28.95 -4.22 18.16
C ASP A 140 -30.38 -4.55 17.63
N ASP A 141 -31.12 -3.57 17.12
CA ASP A 141 -32.46 -3.73 16.53
C ASP A 141 -32.45 -4.60 15.27
N ALA A 142 -31.34 -4.59 14.51
CA ALA A 142 -31.13 -5.48 13.37
C ALA A 142 -30.78 -6.93 13.77
N GLY A 143 -30.63 -7.22 15.07
CA GLY A 143 -30.28 -8.53 15.61
C GLY A 143 -28.78 -8.80 15.72
N GLY A 144 -27.96 -7.74 15.71
CA GLY A 144 -26.50 -7.81 15.70
C GLY A 144 -25.91 -8.12 14.33
N MET A 145 -24.58 -8.00 14.21
CA MET A 145 -23.86 -8.25 12.96
C MET A 145 -23.57 -9.74 12.78
N ASP A 146 -23.91 -10.28 11.62
CA ASP A 146 -23.56 -11.66 11.24
C ASP A 146 -22.10 -11.79 10.84
N LEU A 147 -21.54 -10.74 10.22
CA LEU A 147 -20.16 -10.68 9.79
C LEU A 147 -19.65 -9.24 9.89
N GLN A 148 -18.43 -9.05 10.38
CA GLN A 148 -17.73 -7.76 10.33
C GLN A 148 -16.46 -7.91 9.49
N ILE A 149 -16.34 -7.08 8.45
CA ILE A 149 -15.12 -6.92 7.67
C ILE A 149 -14.29 -5.80 8.29
N LEU A 150 -13.00 -6.06 8.52
CA LEU A 150 -12.05 -5.11 9.08
C LEU A 150 -10.84 -4.94 8.15
N GLY A 151 -10.28 -3.74 8.15
CA GLY A 151 -8.88 -3.51 7.76
C GLY A 151 -8.02 -3.25 9.00
N ILE A 152 -6.71 -3.06 8.79
CA ILE A 152 -5.76 -2.74 9.86
C ILE A 152 -4.86 -1.55 9.50
N GLY A 153 -4.74 -0.62 10.45
CA GLY A 153 -3.79 0.49 10.39
C GLY A 153 -2.34 0.06 10.61
N ASN A 154 -1.37 0.88 10.22
CA ASN A 154 0.06 0.56 10.45
C ASN A 154 0.44 0.52 11.95
N ASN A 155 -0.38 1.15 12.80
CA ASN A 155 -0.26 1.15 14.27
C ASN A 155 -1.20 0.12 14.95
N GLY A 156 -1.92 -0.70 14.18
CA GLY A 156 -2.76 -1.78 14.72
C GLY A 156 -4.19 -1.37 15.01
N HIS A 157 -4.60 -0.15 14.65
CA HIS A 157 -6.00 0.25 14.78
C HIS A 157 -6.92 -0.59 13.90
N ILE A 158 -8.17 -0.74 14.36
CA ILE A 158 -9.31 -1.29 13.60
C ILE A 158 -10.44 -0.25 13.61
N GLY A 159 -10.96 0.09 12.44
CA GLY A 159 -11.69 1.35 12.26
C GLY A 159 -10.78 2.54 12.64
N PHE A 160 -11.29 3.52 13.39
CA PHE A 160 -10.42 4.53 14.05
C PHE A 160 -10.20 4.24 15.54
N ASN A 161 -10.24 2.98 15.97
CA ASN A 161 -9.82 2.64 17.35
C ASN A 161 -8.29 2.64 17.42
N GLU A 162 -7.71 3.81 17.68
CA GLU A 162 -6.27 4.05 17.82
C GLU A 162 -5.66 3.32 19.04
N PRO A 163 -4.33 3.12 19.12
CA PRO A 163 -3.64 2.62 20.31
C PRO A 163 -4.10 3.31 21.60
N GLY A 164 -4.37 2.52 22.63
CA GLY A 164 -4.97 2.97 23.89
C GLY A 164 -6.51 3.03 23.88
N SER A 165 -7.15 2.62 22.78
CA SER A 165 -8.61 2.49 22.73
C SER A 165 -9.09 1.35 23.62
N ALA A 166 -9.94 1.70 24.59
CA ALA A 166 -10.50 0.74 25.53
C ALA A 166 -11.23 -0.42 24.82
N SER A 167 -11.00 -1.64 25.29
CA SER A 167 -11.66 -2.88 24.85
C SER A 167 -13.18 -2.85 25.01
N TYR A 168 -13.69 -2.11 26.02
CA TYR A 168 -15.13 -1.90 26.27
C TYR A 168 -15.70 -0.67 25.53
N SER A 169 -14.93 -0.04 24.64
CA SER A 169 -15.39 1.14 23.91
C SER A 169 -16.56 0.83 22.98
N LYS A 170 -17.50 1.77 22.91
CA LYS A 170 -18.63 1.78 21.96
C LYS A 170 -18.41 2.85 20.89
N THR A 171 -19.37 2.97 19.96
CA THR A 171 -19.36 4.02 18.94
C THR A 171 -19.18 5.40 19.58
N ARG A 172 -18.20 6.18 19.09
CA ARG A 172 -17.80 7.46 19.69
C ARG A 172 -17.12 8.39 18.68
N LEU A 173 -17.07 9.67 19.02
CA LEU A 173 -16.13 10.61 18.42
C LEU A 173 -14.72 10.34 18.97
N ILE A 174 -13.73 10.26 18.10
CA ILE A 174 -12.33 10.08 18.47
C ILE A 174 -11.44 11.11 17.77
N THR A 175 -10.31 11.44 18.39
CA THR A 175 -9.23 12.21 17.76
C THR A 175 -8.31 11.22 17.04
N LEU A 176 -7.92 11.56 15.80
CA LEU A 176 -7.06 10.71 14.99
C LEU A 176 -5.60 10.90 15.35
N ASP A 177 -4.86 9.80 15.41
CA ASP A 177 -3.42 9.84 15.66
C ASP A 177 -2.67 10.47 14.48
N HIS A 178 -1.51 11.06 14.78
CA HIS A 178 -0.66 11.65 13.76
C HIS A 178 -0.23 10.62 12.70
N SER A 179 0.08 9.39 13.12
CA SER A 179 0.42 8.27 12.20
C SER A 179 -0.72 7.91 11.27
N THR A 180 -1.95 7.89 11.77
CA THR A 180 -3.15 7.61 10.97
C THR A 180 -3.41 8.73 9.97
N ARG A 181 -3.29 9.99 10.41
CA ARG A 181 -3.41 11.15 9.52
C ARG A 181 -2.34 11.16 8.42
N LEU A 182 -1.11 10.77 8.76
CA LEU A 182 -0.01 10.65 7.80
C LEU A 182 -0.24 9.50 6.80
N ALA A 183 -0.71 8.34 7.27
CA ALA A 183 -1.04 7.22 6.39
C ALA A 183 -2.16 7.57 5.40
N ASN A 184 -3.15 8.34 5.87
CA ASN A 184 -4.28 8.75 5.04
C ASN A 184 -4.01 10.03 4.24
N SER A 185 -2.88 10.72 4.46
CA SER A 185 -2.61 11.99 3.76
C SER A 185 -2.47 11.82 2.25
N GLN A 186 -2.16 10.62 1.77
CA GLN A 186 -2.15 10.31 0.34
C GLN A 186 -3.54 10.41 -0.29
N GLU A 187 -4.62 10.30 0.48
CA GLU A 187 -5.97 10.49 -0.04
C GLU A 187 -6.32 11.98 -0.20
N PHE A 188 -5.62 12.87 0.51
CA PHE A 188 -5.88 14.31 0.54
C PHE A 188 -4.81 15.08 -0.22
N GLU A 189 -5.07 16.34 -0.60
CA GLU A 189 -4.07 17.15 -1.32
C GLU A 189 -2.84 17.43 -0.45
N ASN A 190 -3.02 17.55 0.86
CA ASN A 190 -1.95 17.70 1.84
C ASN A 190 -2.40 17.32 3.26
N MET A 191 -1.42 17.14 4.16
CA MET A 191 -1.63 16.75 5.56
C MET A 191 -2.52 17.72 6.37
N SER A 192 -2.62 18.99 5.97
CA SER A 192 -3.47 19.97 6.68
C SER A 192 -4.96 19.77 6.43
N GLN A 193 -5.32 19.16 5.29
CA GLN A 193 -6.70 18.85 4.92
C GLN A 193 -7.21 17.55 5.53
N VAL A 194 -6.32 16.68 6.04
CA VAL A 194 -6.73 15.45 6.72
C VAL A 194 -7.45 15.80 8.02
N PRO A 195 -8.73 15.39 8.20
CA PRO A 195 -9.50 15.66 9.40
C PRO A 195 -8.76 15.23 10.67
N ARG A 196 -9.07 15.90 11.78
CA ARG A 196 -8.45 15.61 13.09
C ARG A 196 -9.27 14.66 13.94
N MET A 197 -10.53 14.44 13.58
CA MET A 197 -11.45 13.59 14.31
C MET A 197 -12.23 12.70 13.34
N ALA A 198 -12.81 11.64 13.89
CA ALA A 198 -13.74 10.76 13.20
C ALA A 198 -14.76 10.20 14.18
N ILE A 199 -15.93 9.82 13.68
CA ILE A 199 -16.85 8.96 14.42
C ILE A 199 -16.52 7.53 14.04
N THR A 200 -16.34 6.65 15.03
CA THR A 200 -15.97 5.25 14.83
C THR A 200 -16.76 4.34 15.73
N MET A 201 -17.10 3.17 15.21
CA MET A 201 -17.57 2.01 15.96
C MET A 201 -16.50 1.61 16.97
N GLY A 202 -16.91 1.28 18.19
CA GLY A 202 -15.99 0.89 19.25
C GLY A 202 -15.59 -0.58 19.20
N ILE A 203 -14.53 -0.94 19.92
CA ILE A 203 -14.00 -2.32 19.96
C ILE A 203 -15.05 -3.29 20.52
N SER A 204 -15.79 -2.90 21.56
CA SER A 204 -16.84 -3.74 22.13
C SER A 204 -17.95 -4.03 21.12
N THR A 205 -18.29 -3.05 20.27
CA THR A 205 -19.31 -3.18 19.24
C THR A 205 -18.85 -4.12 18.12
N ILE A 206 -17.58 -3.99 17.68
CA ILE A 206 -16.95 -4.91 16.72
C ILE A 206 -16.97 -6.35 17.26
N MET A 207 -16.56 -6.54 18.52
CA MET A 207 -16.45 -7.85 19.18
C MET A 207 -17.78 -8.56 19.42
N LYS A 208 -18.92 -7.88 19.28
CA LYS A 208 -20.27 -8.49 19.33
C LYS A 208 -20.68 -9.19 18.03
N SER A 209 -19.93 -9.00 16.95
CA SER A 209 -20.22 -9.65 15.66
C SER A 209 -20.16 -11.16 15.80
N LYS A 210 -20.97 -11.92 15.05
CA LYS A 210 -20.90 -13.39 15.11
C LYS A 210 -19.61 -13.92 14.48
N LYS A 211 -19.12 -13.24 13.45
CA LYS A 211 -17.89 -13.56 12.75
C LYS A 211 -17.14 -12.28 12.38
N ILE A 212 -15.81 -12.34 12.43
CA ILE A 212 -14.94 -11.24 12.02
C ILE A 212 -13.95 -11.75 10.96
N ILE A 213 -13.78 -10.97 9.89
CA ILE A 213 -12.72 -11.17 8.91
C ILE A 213 -11.91 -9.89 8.83
N LEU A 214 -10.63 -9.96 9.21
CA LEU A 214 -9.69 -8.86 9.03
C LEU A 214 -8.86 -9.12 7.78
N MET A 215 -8.81 -8.15 6.87
CA MET A 215 -8.02 -8.20 5.65
C MET A 215 -6.81 -7.28 5.76
N ALA A 216 -5.64 -7.72 5.29
CA ALA A 216 -4.46 -6.88 5.23
C ALA A 216 -3.55 -7.26 4.07
N TRP A 217 -3.22 -6.29 3.22
CA TRP A 217 -2.43 -6.46 2.01
C TRP A 217 -1.13 -5.67 2.09
N GLY A 218 -0.07 -6.23 1.52
CA GLY A 218 1.19 -5.54 1.33
C GLY A 218 2.12 -5.58 2.53
N LYS A 219 3.42 -5.45 2.23
CA LYS A 219 4.52 -5.56 3.20
C LYS A 219 4.49 -4.50 4.31
N THR A 220 3.90 -3.33 4.06
CA THR A 220 3.76 -2.26 5.05
C THR A 220 2.95 -2.69 6.27
N LYS A 221 2.05 -3.66 6.10
CA LYS A 221 1.24 -4.24 7.18
C LYS A 221 1.95 -5.36 7.93
N ALA A 222 3.03 -5.92 7.41
CA ALA A 222 3.64 -7.12 7.96
C ALA A 222 4.09 -7.00 9.43
N PRO A 223 4.75 -5.91 9.87
CA PRO A 223 5.16 -5.78 11.27
C PRO A 223 3.96 -5.77 12.23
N VAL A 224 2.93 -5.00 11.91
CA VAL A 224 1.74 -4.88 12.77
C VAL A 224 0.88 -6.14 12.74
N ILE A 225 0.85 -6.85 11.61
CA ILE A 225 0.19 -8.16 11.51
C ILE A 225 0.84 -9.16 12.45
N LYS A 226 2.18 -9.25 12.44
CA LYS A 226 2.92 -10.10 13.36
C LYS A 226 2.58 -9.81 14.82
N GLU A 227 2.63 -8.54 15.23
CA GLU A 227 2.24 -8.14 16.59
C GLU A 227 0.78 -8.48 16.91
N SER A 228 -0.12 -8.34 15.93
CA SER A 228 -1.55 -8.59 16.13
C SER A 228 -1.89 -10.08 16.27
N VAL A 229 -1.16 -10.98 15.61
CA VAL A 229 -1.49 -12.42 15.60
C VAL A 229 -0.57 -13.27 16.49
N GLU A 230 0.69 -12.88 16.70
CA GLU A 230 1.67 -13.62 17.53
C GLU A 230 1.87 -12.94 18.90
N GLY A 231 1.70 -11.62 18.97
CA GLY A 231 1.88 -10.81 20.18
C GLY A 231 0.81 -11.05 21.25
N MET A 232 0.92 -10.34 22.37
CA MET A 232 -0.07 -10.38 23.44
C MET A 232 -1.26 -9.49 23.09
N ALA A 233 -2.49 -9.93 23.39
CA ALA A 233 -3.68 -9.09 23.25
C ALA A 233 -3.60 -7.87 24.18
N THR A 234 -3.58 -6.66 23.60
CA THR A 234 -3.41 -5.39 24.32
C THR A 234 -4.13 -4.24 23.62
N GLU A 235 -4.56 -3.23 24.39
CA GLU A 235 -5.18 -2.00 23.87
C GLU A 235 -4.18 -1.11 23.11
N GLU A 236 -2.87 -1.31 23.31
CA GLU A 236 -1.82 -0.66 22.53
C GLU A 236 -1.76 -1.14 21.07
N VAL A 237 -2.25 -2.36 20.80
CA VAL A 237 -2.38 -2.94 19.45
C VAL A 237 -3.82 -3.41 19.30
N PRO A 238 -4.79 -2.52 19.00
CA PRO A 238 -6.22 -2.84 19.04
C PRO A 238 -6.62 -4.09 18.25
N ALA A 239 -6.01 -4.34 17.08
CA ALA A 239 -6.22 -5.55 16.29
C ALA A 239 -5.85 -6.86 17.03
N SER A 240 -4.91 -6.82 17.98
CA SER A 240 -4.55 -7.98 18.81
C SER A 240 -5.68 -8.41 19.75
N LEU A 241 -6.61 -7.51 20.09
CA LEU A 241 -7.77 -7.84 20.93
C LEU A 241 -8.73 -8.81 20.22
N LEU A 242 -8.67 -8.89 18.89
CA LEU A 242 -9.45 -9.84 18.10
C LEU A 242 -9.08 -11.30 18.39
N GLN A 243 -7.89 -11.56 18.95
CA GLN A 243 -7.51 -12.90 19.44
C GLN A 243 -8.51 -13.45 20.47
N ASN A 244 -9.25 -12.58 21.16
CA ASN A 244 -10.27 -12.96 22.14
C ASN A 244 -11.65 -13.25 21.53
N HIS A 245 -11.81 -13.13 20.21
CA HIS A 245 -13.07 -13.37 19.53
C HIS A 245 -13.25 -14.85 19.16
N ASP A 246 -14.48 -15.37 19.28
CA ASP A 246 -14.75 -16.79 19.07
C ASP A 246 -14.64 -17.27 17.61
N ASP A 247 -14.94 -16.39 16.64
CA ASP A 247 -14.84 -16.69 15.20
C ASP A 247 -14.24 -15.49 14.46
N CYS A 248 -12.90 -15.39 14.49
CA CYS A 248 -12.16 -14.36 13.78
C CYS A 248 -11.06 -14.98 12.93
N THR A 249 -10.92 -14.51 11.69
CA THR A 249 -9.88 -14.93 10.75
C THR A 249 -9.18 -13.74 10.14
N PHE A 250 -7.85 -13.77 10.11
CA PHE A 250 -7.02 -12.82 9.38
C PHE A 250 -6.76 -13.37 7.98
N VAL A 251 -7.01 -12.55 6.96
CA VAL A 251 -6.80 -12.87 5.54
C VAL A 251 -5.71 -11.96 5.01
N LEU A 252 -4.58 -12.54 4.62
CA LEU A 252 -3.35 -11.85 4.27
C LEU A 252 -2.90 -12.23 2.85
N ASP A 253 -2.15 -11.34 2.21
CA ASP A 253 -1.28 -11.72 1.10
C ASP A 253 0.10 -12.17 1.64
N GLU A 254 0.91 -12.81 0.80
CA GLU A 254 2.27 -13.24 1.17
C GLU A 254 3.13 -12.07 1.68
N ALA A 255 2.94 -10.88 1.12
CA ALA A 255 3.67 -9.69 1.52
C ALA A 255 3.34 -9.25 2.96
N ALA A 256 2.06 -9.20 3.33
CA ALA A 256 1.62 -8.89 4.70
C ALA A 256 1.96 -10.01 5.70
N ALA A 257 2.11 -11.26 5.24
CA ALA A 257 2.54 -12.38 6.08
C ALA A 257 4.07 -12.46 6.26
N SER A 258 4.86 -11.66 5.53
CA SER A 258 6.32 -11.85 5.42
C SER A 258 7.12 -11.69 6.73
N GLU A 259 6.56 -11.03 7.75
CA GLU A 259 7.20 -10.89 9.07
C GLU A 259 6.69 -11.91 10.10
N LEU A 260 5.71 -12.75 9.75
CA LEU A 260 5.30 -13.87 10.62
C LEU A 260 6.47 -14.82 10.84
N THR A 261 6.57 -15.36 12.05
CA THR A 261 7.73 -16.13 12.51
C THR A 261 7.98 -17.33 11.60
N ARG A 262 6.94 -18.04 11.14
CA ARG A 262 7.08 -19.17 10.20
C ARG A 262 7.67 -18.83 8.82
N PHE A 263 7.71 -17.56 8.41
CA PHE A 263 8.38 -17.12 7.17
C PHE A 263 9.69 -16.41 7.46
N LYS A 264 9.71 -15.56 8.50
CA LYS A 264 10.85 -14.72 8.84
C LYS A 264 11.95 -15.50 9.56
N SER A 265 11.57 -16.46 10.38
CA SER A 265 12.44 -17.24 11.25
C SER A 265 11.89 -18.66 11.43
N PRO A 266 11.71 -19.44 10.34
CA PRO A 266 11.03 -20.74 10.37
C PRO A 266 11.64 -21.74 11.37
N TRP A 267 12.95 -21.60 11.64
CA TRP A 267 13.68 -22.39 12.64
C TRP A 267 13.17 -22.23 14.08
N LEU A 268 12.31 -21.23 14.36
CA LEU A 268 11.64 -21.06 15.66
C LEU A 268 10.28 -21.76 15.75
N THR A 269 9.72 -22.20 14.62
CA THR A 269 8.38 -22.77 14.53
C THR A 269 8.35 -24.24 14.21
N GLY A 270 9.29 -24.75 13.40
CA GLY A 270 9.27 -26.13 12.92
C GLY A 270 10.52 -26.49 12.11
N GLU A 271 10.41 -27.49 11.23
CA GLU A 271 11.51 -27.91 10.35
C GLU A 271 11.89 -26.79 9.37
N CYS A 272 13.20 -26.56 9.20
CA CYS A 272 13.73 -25.49 8.36
C CYS A 272 14.63 -26.05 7.24
N ASP A 273 14.29 -25.79 5.98
CA ASP A 273 15.19 -26.10 4.86
C ASP A 273 16.35 -25.09 4.80
N TRP A 274 17.53 -25.54 5.21
CA TRP A 274 18.77 -24.75 5.27
C TRP A 274 19.42 -24.54 3.89
N THR A 275 18.68 -23.89 2.99
CA THR A 275 19.19 -23.36 1.72
C THR A 275 20.24 -22.27 1.96
N PRO A 276 21.17 -21.99 1.00
CA PRO A 276 22.14 -20.90 1.15
C PRO A 276 21.50 -19.54 1.46
N LYS A 277 20.32 -19.27 0.90
CA LYS A 277 19.54 -18.06 1.19
C LYS A 277 19.04 -18.04 2.63
N MET A 278 18.52 -19.16 3.13
CA MET A 278 18.00 -19.26 4.50
C MET A 278 19.13 -19.14 5.53
N VAL A 279 20.27 -19.80 5.30
CA VAL A 279 21.47 -19.64 6.13
C VAL A 279 21.89 -18.17 6.20
N LYS A 280 22.01 -17.50 5.04
CA LYS A 280 22.34 -16.06 5.01
C LYS A 280 21.34 -15.23 5.82
N ILE A 281 20.04 -15.48 5.68
CA ILE A 281 19.00 -14.77 6.44
C ILE A 281 19.16 -15.00 7.95
N ALA A 282 19.30 -16.25 8.39
CA ALA A 282 19.42 -16.61 9.80
C ALA A 282 20.65 -15.98 10.45
N VAL A 283 21.82 -16.13 9.83
CA VAL A 283 23.09 -15.63 10.35
C VAL A 283 23.13 -14.11 10.40
N VAL A 284 22.66 -13.45 9.33
CA VAL A 284 22.58 -11.97 9.30
C VAL A 284 21.56 -11.45 10.31
N SER A 285 20.42 -12.12 10.47
CA SER A 285 19.42 -11.74 11.45
C SER A 285 19.96 -11.88 12.88
N LEU A 286 20.69 -12.95 13.16
CA LEU A 286 21.37 -13.17 14.45
C LEU A 286 22.41 -12.08 14.72
N ALA A 287 23.29 -11.80 13.75
CA ALA A 287 24.31 -10.75 13.81
C ALA A 287 23.69 -9.37 14.13
N LEU A 288 22.63 -9.00 13.41
CA LEU A 288 21.92 -7.73 13.63
C LEU A 288 21.24 -7.68 15.00
N LYS A 289 20.62 -8.78 15.44
CA LYS A 289 19.91 -8.84 16.73
C LYS A 289 20.86 -8.76 17.92
N LEU A 290 22.09 -9.26 17.77
CA LEU A 290 23.14 -9.21 18.79
C LEU A 290 24.07 -7.99 18.68
N ASP A 291 23.92 -7.17 17.64
CA ASP A 291 24.85 -6.10 17.28
C ASP A 291 26.31 -6.59 17.20
N LYS A 292 26.51 -7.74 16.54
CA LYS A 292 27.82 -8.39 16.36
C LYS A 292 28.16 -8.53 14.86
N PRO A 293 29.45 -8.40 14.48
CA PRO A 293 29.88 -8.83 13.15
C PRO A 293 29.60 -10.31 12.92
N VAL A 294 29.22 -10.69 11.69
CA VAL A 294 28.93 -12.09 11.31
C VAL A 294 30.06 -13.04 11.72
N LEU A 295 31.31 -12.65 11.51
CA LEU A 295 32.48 -13.48 11.83
C LEU A 295 32.75 -13.64 13.34
N ASN A 296 32.08 -12.87 14.20
CA ASN A 296 32.24 -12.92 15.66
C ASN A 296 31.11 -13.70 16.36
N LEU A 297 30.17 -14.28 15.61
CA LEU A 297 29.12 -15.12 16.17
C LEU A 297 29.70 -16.44 16.64
N THR A 298 29.25 -16.92 17.80
CA THR A 298 29.73 -18.15 18.44
C THR A 298 28.64 -19.21 18.52
N ASP A 299 29.00 -20.48 18.76
CA ASP A 299 28.00 -21.55 18.93
C ASP A 299 26.96 -21.23 20.02
N ILE A 300 27.35 -20.49 21.07
CA ILE A 300 26.43 -20.04 22.13
C ILE A 300 25.38 -19.10 21.53
N ASP A 301 25.79 -18.15 20.67
CA ASP A 301 24.88 -17.21 20.02
C ASP A 301 23.85 -17.94 19.13
N TYR A 302 24.26 -18.98 18.41
CA TYR A 302 23.36 -19.79 17.59
C TYR A 302 22.35 -20.57 18.45
N ASN A 303 22.83 -21.21 19.52
CA ASN A 303 21.98 -21.99 20.42
C ASN A 303 20.94 -21.13 21.15
N ASP A 304 21.33 -19.97 21.68
CA ASP A 304 20.43 -19.07 22.41
C ASP A 304 19.31 -18.48 21.52
N PHE A 305 19.45 -18.55 20.20
CA PHE A 305 18.51 -18.00 19.22
C PHE A 305 17.79 -19.05 18.37
N GLY A 306 17.82 -20.32 18.81
CA GLY A 306 17.08 -21.40 18.18
C GLY A 306 17.69 -21.88 16.85
N LEU A 307 18.99 -21.65 16.63
CA LEU A 307 19.71 -22.10 15.43
C LEU A 307 20.56 -23.35 15.67
N SER A 308 20.25 -24.13 16.71
CA SER A 308 20.97 -25.36 17.05
C SER A 308 20.92 -26.39 15.91
N GLU A 309 19.79 -26.50 15.21
CA GLU A 309 19.66 -27.41 14.06
C GLU A 309 20.65 -27.06 12.94
N LEU A 310 20.83 -25.76 12.66
CA LEU A 310 21.80 -25.28 11.67
C LEU A 310 23.23 -25.71 12.02
N LEU A 311 23.60 -25.66 13.31
CA LEU A 311 24.91 -26.15 13.78
C LEU A 311 25.05 -27.67 13.57
N VAL A 312 23.98 -28.43 13.82
CA VAL A 312 23.99 -29.89 13.63
C VAL A 312 24.16 -30.27 12.15
N GLU A 313 23.50 -29.54 11.25
CA GLU A 313 23.53 -29.86 9.81
C GLU A 313 24.78 -29.36 9.09
N LYS A 314 25.25 -28.14 9.41
CA LYS A 314 26.31 -27.45 8.66
C LYS A 314 27.66 -27.44 9.37
N GLY A 315 27.71 -27.80 10.65
CA GLY A 315 28.93 -27.83 11.47
C GLY A 315 29.02 -26.66 12.45
N ASP A 316 30.23 -26.32 12.85
CA ASP A 316 30.42 -25.24 13.83
C ASP A 316 30.08 -23.85 13.28
N SER A 317 29.89 -22.89 14.19
CA SER A 317 29.60 -21.50 13.82
C SER A 317 30.69 -20.87 12.96
N TYR A 318 31.95 -21.31 13.04
CA TYR A 318 33.04 -20.70 12.30
C TYR A 318 32.87 -20.90 10.79
N GLU A 319 32.61 -22.12 10.33
CA GLU A 319 32.39 -22.40 8.90
C GLU A 319 31.11 -21.73 8.39
N ILE A 320 30.03 -21.77 9.17
CA ILE A 320 28.75 -21.14 8.81
C ILE A 320 28.90 -19.62 8.66
N ASN A 321 29.60 -18.97 9.60
CA ASN A 321 29.88 -17.53 9.55
C ASN A 321 30.69 -17.17 8.30
N LEU A 322 31.67 -17.99 7.93
CA LEU A 322 32.53 -17.77 6.78
C LEU A 322 31.74 -17.85 5.47
N ASP A 323 30.85 -18.84 5.37
CA ASP A 323 29.94 -18.98 4.23
C ASP A 323 28.99 -17.79 4.10
N ALA A 324 28.34 -17.38 5.20
CA ALA A 324 27.46 -16.21 5.21
C ALA A 324 28.23 -14.93 4.83
N TYR A 325 29.45 -14.77 5.34
CA TYR A 325 30.33 -13.65 5.00
C TYR A 325 30.66 -13.62 3.50
N TYR A 326 31.01 -14.76 2.90
CA TYR A 326 31.26 -14.82 1.46
C TYR A 326 30.01 -14.49 0.64
N MET A 327 28.82 -14.96 1.05
CA MET A 327 27.57 -14.60 0.39
C MET A 327 27.22 -13.11 0.51
N LEU A 328 27.69 -12.41 1.56
CA LEU A 328 27.57 -10.96 1.69
C LEU A 328 28.59 -10.23 0.81
N ARG A 329 29.86 -10.56 0.96
CA ARG A 329 30.97 -9.97 0.17
C ARG A 329 30.70 -10.07 -1.33
N ASP A 330 30.29 -11.25 -1.79
CA ASP A 330 30.10 -11.53 -3.21
C ASP A 330 28.86 -10.82 -3.79
N SER A 331 27.95 -10.34 -2.94
CA SER A 331 26.80 -9.52 -3.35
C SER A 331 27.11 -8.03 -3.51
N ILE A 332 28.27 -7.56 -3.02
CA ILE A 332 28.64 -6.15 -3.07
C ILE A 332 29.47 -5.89 -4.32
N THR A 333 29.06 -4.90 -5.11
CA THR A 333 29.82 -4.47 -6.28
C THR A 333 29.79 -2.97 -6.50
N GLY A 334 30.95 -2.43 -6.92
CA GLY A 334 31.06 -1.07 -7.47
C GLY A 334 30.86 -1.01 -8.98
N TRP A 335 30.47 -2.11 -9.63
CA TRP A 335 30.29 -2.29 -11.08
C TRP A 335 28.88 -2.82 -11.38
N PRO A 336 27.84 -1.99 -11.24
CA PRO A 336 26.45 -2.41 -11.45
C PRO A 336 26.17 -2.91 -12.88
N GLY A 337 26.95 -2.45 -13.87
CA GLY A 337 26.91 -2.93 -15.24
C GLY A 337 27.90 -4.06 -15.53
N GLY A 338 28.49 -4.69 -14.50
CA GLY A 338 29.52 -5.72 -14.63
C GLY A 338 30.90 -5.13 -14.92
N LYS A 339 31.93 -5.65 -14.24
CA LYS A 339 33.31 -5.15 -14.42
C LYS A 339 33.92 -5.68 -15.72
N PRO A 340 34.36 -4.81 -16.66
CA PRO A 340 34.94 -5.24 -17.93
C PRO A 340 36.14 -6.16 -17.74
N ASP A 341 36.29 -7.13 -18.66
CA ASP A 341 37.43 -8.05 -18.76
C ASP A 341 37.81 -8.79 -17.46
N SER A 342 36.85 -8.92 -16.54
CA SER A 342 37.01 -9.68 -15.31
C SER A 342 36.16 -10.94 -15.34
N SER A 343 36.70 -12.05 -14.83
CA SER A 343 35.92 -13.27 -14.56
C SER A 343 35.80 -13.41 -13.06
N ILE A 344 34.68 -12.96 -12.51
CA ILE A 344 34.38 -13.05 -11.08
C ILE A 344 33.17 -13.97 -10.95
N PRO A 345 33.36 -15.29 -10.72
CA PRO A 345 32.31 -16.31 -10.88
C PRO A 345 31.06 -16.08 -10.03
N LYS A 346 31.19 -15.38 -8.90
CA LYS A 346 30.11 -15.12 -7.93
C LYS A 346 29.59 -13.68 -7.94
N HIS A 347 30.03 -12.87 -8.90
CA HIS A 347 29.62 -11.48 -9.02
C HIS A 347 28.20 -11.37 -9.59
N PRO A 348 27.37 -10.41 -9.13
CA PRO A 348 25.94 -10.36 -9.48
C PRO A 348 25.67 -10.09 -10.97
N GLU A 349 26.54 -9.33 -11.65
CA GLU A 349 26.36 -8.99 -13.07
C GLU A 349 27.56 -9.45 -13.93
N ARG A 350 27.24 -9.95 -15.13
CA ARG A 350 28.20 -10.48 -16.13
C ARG A 350 29.00 -9.35 -16.81
N SER A 351 30.28 -9.62 -17.07
CA SER A 351 31.25 -8.67 -17.65
C SER A 351 31.04 -8.34 -19.13
N LYS A 352 30.36 -9.22 -19.90
CA LYS A 352 30.10 -9.02 -21.33
C LYS A 352 28.59 -9.02 -21.62
N PRO A 353 28.09 -8.18 -22.54
CA PRO A 353 28.83 -7.19 -23.35
C PRO A 353 29.24 -5.94 -22.53
N PHE A 354 30.23 -5.20 -23.03
CA PHE A 354 30.63 -3.87 -22.53
C PHE A 354 30.95 -2.94 -23.72
N PRO A 355 30.42 -1.70 -23.76
CA PRO A 355 29.43 -1.13 -22.83
C PRO A 355 28.07 -1.85 -22.92
N LYS A 356 27.24 -1.70 -21.87
CA LYS A 356 25.86 -2.22 -21.87
C LYS A 356 24.89 -1.13 -22.23
N LYS A 357 23.78 -1.52 -22.87
CA LYS A 357 22.55 -0.73 -22.93
C LYS A 357 21.74 -1.04 -21.69
N VAL A 358 21.38 -0.02 -20.94
CA VAL A 358 20.64 -0.14 -19.68
C VAL A 358 19.36 0.67 -19.80
N LEU A 359 18.24 0.07 -19.41
CA LEU A 359 16.96 0.76 -19.31
C LEU A 359 16.54 0.81 -17.84
N LEU A 360 16.44 2.01 -17.28
CA LEU A 360 15.82 2.28 -15.99
C LEU A 360 14.35 2.63 -16.21
N PHE A 361 13.43 1.87 -15.64
CA PHE A 361 12.05 2.30 -15.49
C PHE A 361 11.89 3.10 -14.19
N SER A 362 11.31 4.29 -14.29
CA SER A 362 11.03 5.17 -13.17
C SER A 362 9.52 5.40 -13.10
N PRO A 363 8.81 4.81 -12.11
CA PRO A 363 7.38 4.99 -11.94
C PRO A 363 7.00 6.47 -11.87
N HIS A 364 7.62 7.19 -10.94
CA HIS A 364 7.59 8.66 -10.83
C HIS A 364 8.93 9.27 -11.21
N PRO A 365 8.97 10.56 -11.60
CA PRO A 365 10.22 11.20 -12.04
C PRO A 365 11.32 11.43 -11.00
N ASP A 366 11.08 11.07 -9.74
CA ASP A 366 12.04 11.10 -8.62
C ASP A 366 12.53 9.71 -8.20
N ASP A 367 11.85 8.64 -8.62
CA ASP A 367 12.16 7.28 -8.20
C ASP A 367 13.55 6.83 -8.65
N ASP A 368 13.94 7.17 -9.87
CA ASP A 368 15.26 6.89 -10.45
C ASP A 368 16.42 7.41 -9.59
N ILE A 369 16.24 8.57 -8.95
CA ILE A 369 17.23 9.18 -8.07
C ILE A 369 17.11 8.69 -6.63
N ILE A 370 15.91 8.71 -6.06
CA ILE A 370 15.69 8.36 -4.64
C ILE A 370 16.08 6.89 -4.40
N SER A 371 15.67 5.99 -5.28
CA SER A 371 15.85 4.55 -5.05
C SER A 371 17.16 4.01 -5.61
N MET A 372 17.75 4.65 -6.64
CA MET A 372 18.96 4.12 -7.28
C MET A 372 19.91 5.16 -7.87
N GLY A 373 19.88 6.41 -7.41
CA GLY A 373 20.69 7.51 -7.97
C GLY A 373 22.20 7.20 -8.06
N SER A 374 22.79 6.61 -7.01
CA SER A 374 24.20 6.19 -7.01
C SER A 374 24.49 5.12 -8.08
N THR A 375 23.60 4.14 -8.23
CA THR A 375 23.71 3.10 -9.26
C THR A 375 23.56 3.70 -10.65
N PHE A 376 22.60 4.60 -10.84
CA PHE A 376 22.34 5.30 -12.08
C PHE A 376 23.57 6.11 -12.53
N MET A 377 24.10 6.98 -11.66
CA MET A 377 25.32 7.74 -11.94
C MET A 377 26.50 6.82 -12.26
N ARG A 378 26.67 5.74 -11.47
CA ARG A 378 27.79 4.82 -11.65
C ARG A 378 27.75 4.09 -12.99
N LEU A 379 26.57 3.69 -13.47
CA LEU A 379 26.39 3.10 -14.79
C LEU A 379 26.83 4.06 -15.89
N HIS A 380 26.43 5.32 -15.80
CA HIS A 380 26.82 6.34 -16.77
C HIS A 380 28.35 6.61 -16.71
N ASP A 381 28.91 6.82 -15.51
CA ASP A 381 30.35 7.07 -15.31
C ASP A 381 31.23 5.92 -15.81
N GLN A 382 30.71 4.68 -15.78
CA GLN A 382 31.38 3.49 -16.30
C GLN A 382 31.25 3.32 -17.82
N GLY A 383 30.60 4.27 -18.51
CA GLY A 383 30.50 4.29 -19.97
C GLY A 383 29.37 3.45 -20.54
N HIS A 384 28.40 3.01 -19.73
CA HIS A 384 27.22 2.31 -20.24
C HIS A 384 26.25 3.29 -20.93
N GLU A 385 25.53 2.80 -21.94
CA GLU A 385 24.46 3.55 -22.60
C GLU A 385 23.18 3.43 -21.76
N VAL A 386 22.93 4.43 -20.91
CA VAL A 386 21.77 4.43 -20.01
C VAL A 386 20.59 5.16 -20.65
N HIS A 387 19.39 4.59 -20.51
CA HIS A 387 18.12 5.19 -20.85
C HIS A 387 17.20 5.19 -19.63
N VAL A 388 16.33 6.20 -19.52
CA VAL A 388 15.31 6.28 -18.48
C VAL A 388 13.92 6.34 -19.12
N GLY A 389 13.03 5.45 -18.69
CA GLY A 389 11.62 5.42 -19.06
C GLY A 389 10.74 5.87 -17.88
N TYR A 390 10.26 7.11 -17.94
CA TYR A 390 9.32 7.68 -16.97
C TYR A 390 7.90 7.22 -17.27
N GLN A 391 7.28 6.52 -16.32
CA GLN A 391 5.99 5.86 -16.55
C GLN A 391 4.80 6.82 -16.41
N THR A 392 4.82 7.73 -15.41
CA THR A 392 3.79 8.76 -15.21
C THR A 392 4.22 10.13 -15.74
N SER A 393 3.24 10.98 -16.10
CA SER A 393 3.49 12.41 -16.33
C SER A 393 3.83 13.18 -15.04
N GLY A 394 3.44 12.65 -13.88
CA GLY A 394 3.66 13.27 -12.56
C GLY A 394 2.87 14.57 -12.34
N ASN A 395 1.83 14.79 -13.15
CA ASN A 395 0.99 15.99 -13.10
C ASN A 395 0.27 16.20 -11.75
N ILE A 396 -0.05 15.13 -11.02
CA ILE A 396 -0.75 15.21 -9.72
C ILE A 396 0.16 15.72 -8.60
N ALA A 397 1.48 15.52 -8.70
CA ALA A 397 2.43 15.85 -7.64
C ALA A 397 2.87 17.33 -7.62
N VAL A 398 2.50 18.11 -8.64
CA VAL A 398 2.84 19.53 -8.74
C VAL A 398 1.75 20.36 -8.08
N THR A 399 2.13 21.19 -7.11
CA THR A 399 1.17 22.06 -6.41
C THR A 399 0.69 23.20 -7.30
N ASP A 400 -0.50 23.72 -7.00
CA ASP A 400 -1.15 24.79 -7.77
C ASP A 400 -0.32 26.09 -7.78
N GLU A 401 0.46 26.34 -6.73
CA GLU A 401 1.40 27.47 -6.65
C GLU A 401 2.47 27.41 -7.76
N PHE A 402 3.02 26.23 -8.06
CA PHE A 402 4.01 26.10 -9.13
C PHE A 402 3.40 26.40 -10.50
N VAL A 403 2.15 26.00 -10.74
CA VAL A 403 1.47 26.27 -12.02
C VAL A 403 1.40 27.77 -12.28
N THR A 404 0.87 28.53 -11.33
CA THR A 404 0.74 29.99 -11.48
C THR A 404 2.11 30.65 -11.69
N ARG A 405 3.13 30.25 -10.92
CA ARG A 405 4.49 30.79 -11.05
C ARG A 405 5.14 30.51 -12.41
N PHE A 406 4.96 29.32 -12.97
CA PHE A 406 5.53 28.95 -14.27
C PHE A 406 4.80 29.62 -15.45
N ILE A 407 3.48 29.80 -15.36
CA ILE A 407 2.73 30.54 -16.37
C ILE A 407 3.09 32.03 -16.31
N ASP A 408 3.19 32.61 -15.10
CA ASP A 408 3.64 33.99 -14.90
C ASP A 408 5.05 34.23 -15.48
N PHE A 409 5.97 33.28 -15.27
CA PHE A 409 7.28 33.31 -15.93
C PHE A 409 7.18 33.29 -17.46
N ALA A 410 6.29 32.49 -18.05
CA ALA A 410 6.11 32.44 -19.50
C ALA A 410 5.59 33.77 -20.06
N VAL A 411 4.59 34.37 -19.41
CA VAL A 411 4.08 35.71 -19.76
C VAL A 411 5.18 36.77 -19.63
N GLY A 412 5.94 36.75 -18.53
CA GLY A 412 7.05 37.67 -18.32
C GLY A 412 8.17 37.51 -19.36
N PHE A 413 8.49 36.27 -19.74
CA PHE A 413 9.44 35.96 -20.79
C PHE A 413 8.97 36.52 -22.14
N GLU A 414 7.73 36.24 -22.55
CA GLU A 414 7.16 36.74 -23.80
C GLU A 414 7.19 38.27 -23.86
N ASN A 415 6.82 38.93 -22.76
CA ASN A 415 6.86 40.38 -22.62
C ASN A 415 8.28 40.95 -22.84
N ILE A 416 9.30 40.35 -22.19
CA ILE A 416 10.70 40.77 -22.33
C ILE A 416 11.19 40.68 -23.77
N PHE A 417 10.79 39.64 -24.51
CA PHE A 417 11.22 39.39 -25.88
C PHE A 417 10.30 39.99 -26.95
N GLY A 418 9.25 40.72 -26.55
CA GLY A 418 8.28 41.31 -27.48
C GLY A 418 7.48 40.26 -28.27
N ILE A 419 7.29 39.08 -27.69
CA ILE A 419 6.44 38.02 -28.24
C ILE A 419 5.00 38.32 -27.82
N ASP A 420 4.02 37.99 -28.68
CA ASP A 420 2.59 38.13 -28.36
C ASP A 420 2.23 37.27 -27.14
N ASP A 421 1.88 37.93 -26.02
CA ASP A 421 1.57 37.31 -24.73
C ASP A 421 0.06 37.19 -24.47
N THR A 422 -0.79 37.54 -25.44
CA THR A 422 -2.26 37.54 -25.28
C THR A 422 -2.82 36.18 -24.87
N THR A 423 -2.28 35.10 -25.47
CA THR A 423 -2.71 33.73 -25.18
C THR A 423 -2.24 33.27 -23.81
N SER A 424 -0.96 33.49 -23.47
CA SER A 424 -0.39 33.08 -22.19
C SER A 424 -1.00 33.85 -21.01
N LYS A 425 -1.32 35.14 -21.18
CA LYS A 425 -2.08 35.93 -20.20
C LYS A 425 -3.47 35.36 -19.97
N LYS A 426 -4.19 35.02 -21.03
CA LYS A 426 -5.51 34.40 -20.90
C LYS A 426 -5.43 33.08 -20.14
N ILE A 427 -4.43 32.24 -20.43
CA ILE A 427 -4.21 30.98 -19.71
C ILE A 427 -3.92 31.25 -18.22
N LEU A 428 -3.12 32.28 -17.90
CA LEU A 428 -2.85 32.69 -16.51
C LEU A 428 -4.11 33.13 -15.78
N ASP A 429 -4.93 33.97 -16.41
CA ASP A 429 -6.17 34.50 -15.84
C ASP A 429 -7.18 33.37 -15.61
N ASP A 430 -7.39 32.50 -16.61
CA ASP A 430 -8.29 31.36 -16.53
C ASP A 430 -7.83 30.36 -15.45
N ALA A 431 -6.53 30.04 -15.40
CA ALA A 431 -5.97 29.16 -14.38
C ALA A 431 -6.10 29.76 -12.97
N SER A 432 -5.81 31.06 -12.81
CA SER A 432 -5.93 31.74 -11.51
C SER A 432 -7.37 31.81 -11.04
N ALA A 433 -8.31 32.10 -11.95
CA ALA A 433 -9.74 32.13 -11.64
C ALA A 433 -10.27 30.75 -11.23
N PHE A 434 -9.82 29.69 -11.91
CA PHE A 434 -10.15 28.32 -11.55
C PHE A 434 -9.57 27.97 -10.18
N LEU A 435 -8.25 28.12 -9.99
CA LEU A 435 -7.55 27.72 -8.77
C LEU A 435 -8.03 28.46 -7.52
N ASN A 436 -8.43 29.74 -7.63
CA ASN A 436 -8.97 30.51 -6.50
C ASN A 436 -10.37 30.06 -6.05
N ASN A 437 -11.16 29.49 -6.95
CA ASN A 437 -12.53 29.03 -6.67
C ASN A 437 -12.64 27.50 -6.54
N LYS A 438 -11.57 26.79 -6.91
CA LYS A 438 -11.47 25.34 -6.88
C LYS A 438 -11.73 24.84 -5.46
N LYS A 439 -12.75 23.98 -5.32
CA LYS A 439 -12.92 23.22 -4.08
C LYS A 439 -11.81 22.18 -4.00
N SER A 440 -11.34 21.88 -2.79
CA SER A 440 -10.37 20.79 -2.53
C SER A 440 -10.80 19.43 -3.13
N SER A 441 -12.10 19.27 -3.41
CA SER A 441 -12.69 18.08 -4.04
C SER A 441 -12.83 18.13 -5.56
N GLU A 442 -12.37 19.18 -6.25
CA GLU A 442 -12.58 19.37 -7.69
C GLU A 442 -11.32 19.00 -8.49
N LYS A 443 -11.49 18.26 -9.59
CA LYS A 443 -10.36 17.82 -10.43
C LYS A 443 -9.80 18.99 -11.24
N ASP A 444 -8.48 19.02 -11.41
CA ASP A 444 -7.83 19.97 -12.30
C ASP A 444 -8.32 19.84 -13.75
N THR A 445 -8.35 20.95 -14.47
CA THR A 445 -8.62 20.98 -15.92
C THR A 445 -7.52 20.26 -16.70
N GLN A 446 -7.81 19.85 -17.93
CA GLN A 446 -6.83 19.17 -18.78
C GLN A 446 -5.61 20.07 -19.05
N GLU A 447 -5.83 21.37 -19.18
CA GLU A 447 -4.80 22.38 -19.40
C GLU A 447 -3.86 22.47 -18.19
N ILE A 448 -4.41 22.59 -16.98
CA ILE A 448 -3.62 22.65 -15.74
C ILE A 448 -2.81 21.37 -15.57
N ARG A 449 -3.42 20.19 -15.75
CA ARG A 449 -2.71 18.90 -15.71
C ARG A 449 -1.58 18.83 -16.73
N SER A 450 -1.78 19.37 -17.93
CA SER A 450 -0.76 19.39 -18.98
C SER A 450 0.42 20.27 -18.60
N ILE A 451 0.16 21.43 -17.98
CA ILE A 451 1.21 22.35 -17.48
C ILE A 451 1.98 21.71 -16.33
N LYS A 452 1.27 21.13 -15.35
CA LYS A 452 1.90 20.38 -14.24
C LYS A 452 2.79 19.24 -14.75
N GLY A 453 2.31 18.46 -15.71
CA GLY A 453 3.09 17.43 -16.37
C GLY A 453 4.33 17.99 -17.08
N LEU A 454 4.23 19.15 -17.74
CA LEU A 454 5.37 19.79 -18.38
C LEU A 454 6.44 20.22 -17.36
N ILE A 455 6.04 20.82 -16.23
CA ILE A 455 6.95 21.19 -15.14
C ILE A 455 7.75 19.96 -14.69
N ARG A 456 7.04 18.86 -14.39
CA ARG A 456 7.67 17.63 -13.93
C ARG A 456 8.62 17.01 -14.97
N ARG A 457 8.25 17.04 -16.26
CA ARG A 457 9.14 16.59 -17.35
C ARG A 457 10.40 17.44 -17.45
N CYS A 458 10.32 18.74 -17.21
CA CYS A 458 11.48 19.62 -17.20
C CYS A 458 12.44 19.27 -16.05
N GLU A 459 11.92 19.00 -14.85
CA GLU A 459 12.70 18.54 -13.69
C GLU A 459 13.39 17.20 -13.99
N ALA A 460 12.63 16.22 -14.49
CA ALA A 460 13.15 14.90 -14.87
C ALA A 460 14.29 14.99 -15.90
N ARG A 461 14.11 15.87 -16.92
CA ARG A 461 15.15 16.15 -17.92
C ARG A 461 16.38 16.80 -17.31
N ALA A 462 16.20 17.77 -16.40
CA ALA A 462 17.32 18.43 -15.74
C ALA A 462 18.16 17.43 -14.95
N THR A 463 17.52 16.53 -14.21
CA THR A 463 18.16 15.42 -13.50
C THR A 463 18.94 14.50 -14.45
N CYS A 464 18.30 14.00 -15.52
CA CYS A 464 18.98 13.16 -16.50
C CYS A 464 20.19 13.87 -17.15
N LYS A 465 20.06 15.16 -17.47
CA LYS A 465 21.15 15.97 -18.04
C LYS A 465 22.29 16.17 -17.06
N TYR A 466 22.00 16.33 -15.77
CA TYR A 466 23.00 16.39 -14.72
C TYR A 466 23.83 15.10 -14.65
N VAL A 467 23.18 13.93 -14.78
CA VAL A 467 23.89 12.64 -14.87
C VAL A 467 24.72 12.53 -16.16
N GLY A 468 24.26 13.15 -17.25
CA GLY A 468 24.97 13.19 -18.54
C GLY A 468 24.19 12.60 -19.72
N LEU A 469 22.91 12.27 -19.53
CA LEU A 469 22.06 11.71 -20.57
C LEU A 469 21.69 12.76 -21.63
N LYS A 470 21.58 12.31 -22.88
CA LYS A 470 21.08 13.10 -24.01
C LYS A 470 19.56 12.97 -24.12
N ASP A 471 18.92 13.91 -24.80
CA ASP A 471 17.45 13.95 -24.91
C ASP A 471 16.84 12.67 -25.51
N HIS A 472 17.51 11.99 -26.45
CA HIS A 472 17.02 10.74 -27.03
C HIS A 472 17.11 9.53 -26.07
N GLN A 473 17.77 9.69 -24.93
CA GLN A 473 17.89 8.67 -23.89
C GLN A 473 16.80 8.79 -22.81
N ILE A 474 15.98 9.85 -22.88
CA ILE A 474 14.95 10.19 -21.90
C ILE A 474 13.58 9.95 -22.54
N HIS A 475 12.82 9.00 -21.99
CA HIS A 475 11.54 8.56 -22.57
C HIS A 475 10.40 8.81 -21.59
N PHE A 476 9.36 9.52 -22.03
CA PHE A 476 8.14 9.75 -21.25
C PHE A 476 7.01 8.88 -21.80
N MET A 477 6.65 7.84 -21.05
CA MET A 477 5.72 6.79 -21.48
C MET A 477 4.26 7.20 -21.31
N ASN A 478 3.93 7.93 -20.23
CA ASN A 478 2.57 8.35 -19.88
C ASN A 478 1.57 7.19 -19.93
N LEU A 479 1.86 6.15 -19.17
CA LEU A 479 1.06 4.94 -19.13
C LEU A 479 -0.39 5.27 -18.73
N PRO A 480 -1.42 4.84 -19.50
CA PRO A 480 -2.83 5.03 -19.17
C PRO A 480 -3.20 4.69 -17.72
N PHE A 481 -2.53 3.70 -17.13
CA PHE A 481 -2.61 3.36 -15.71
C PHE A 481 -2.48 4.58 -14.77
N TYR A 482 -1.58 5.51 -15.06
CA TYR A 482 -1.32 6.72 -14.25
C TYR A 482 -2.13 7.94 -14.69
N GLU A 483 -2.65 7.99 -15.91
CA GLU A 483 -3.21 9.20 -16.52
C GLU A 483 -4.72 9.38 -16.26
N THR A 484 -5.15 9.23 -15.00
CA THR A 484 -6.57 9.38 -14.59
C THR A 484 -6.97 10.81 -14.23
N GLY A 485 -5.98 11.68 -14.02
CA GLY A 485 -6.18 13.03 -13.48
C GLY A 485 -6.60 13.05 -12.01
N THR A 486 -6.44 11.94 -11.30
CA THR A 486 -6.69 11.80 -9.86
C THR A 486 -5.60 10.96 -9.21
N ILE A 487 -5.47 11.03 -7.88
CA ILE A 487 -4.54 10.19 -7.12
C ILE A 487 -4.82 8.69 -7.35
N GLU A 488 -6.08 8.33 -7.58
CA GLU A 488 -6.45 6.96 -7.91
C GLU A 488 -6.03 6.59 -9.34
N LYS A 489 -5.28 5.49 -9.45
CA LYS A 489 -4.78 4.91 -10.71
C LYS A 489 -5.86 4.07 -11.37
N ALA A 490 -5.83 3.98 -12.70
CA ALA A 490 -6.71 3.08 -13.44
C ALA A 490 -6.25 1.63 -13.25
N PRO A 491 -7.10 0.62 -13.52
CA PRO A 491 -6.62 -0.74 -13.68
C PRO A 491 -5.60 -0.82 -14.82
N MET A 492 -4.54 -1.62 -14.65
CA MET A 492 -3.56 -1.88 -15.71
C MET A 492 -4.25 -2.55 -16.91
N GLY A 493 -4.00 -2.01 -18.12
CA GLY A 493 -4.57 -2.51 -19.36
C GLY A 493 -3.53 -2.97 -20.39
N GLU A 494 -4.01 -3.55 -21.49
CA GLU A 494 -3.18 -4.01 -22.62
C GLU A 494 -2.36 -2.87 -23.26
N GLU A 495 -2.86 -1.63 -23.22
CA GLU A 495 -2.14 -0.47 -23.74
C GLU A 495 -0.88 -0.16 -22.93
N ASP A 496 -0.93 -0.28 -21.60
CA ASP A 496 0.23 -0.09 -20.73
C ASP A 496 1.34 -1.11 -21.05
N ILE A 497 0.94 -2.36 -21.26
CA ILE A 497 1.83 -3.46 -21.63
C ILE A 497 2.48 -3.16 -22.98
N LYS A 498 1.69 -2.75 -23.97
CA LYS A 498 2.18 -2.44 -25.31
C LYS A 498 3.22 -1.31 -25.30
N ILE A 499 2.94 -0.19 -24.62
CA ILE A 499 3.87 0.95 -24.53
C ILE A 499 5.22 0.50 -23.92
N THR A 500 5.16 -0.35 -22.89
CA THR A 500 6.34 -0.88 -22.22
C THR A 500 7.14 -1.80 -23.14
N ILE A 501 6.47 -2.71 -23.85
CA ILE A 501 7.08 -3.62 -24.83
C ILE A 501 7.74 -2.83 -25.97
N ASP A 502 7.05 -1.84 -26.54
CA ASP A 502 7.55 -1.02 -27.65
C ASP A 502 8.86 -0.31 -27.27
N LEU A 503 8.95 0.21 -26.04
CA LEU A 503 10.18 0.84 -25.54
C LEU A 503 11.33 -0.16 -25.40
N ILE A 504 11.07 -1.33 -24.80
CA ILE A 504 12.07 -2.40 -24.64
C ILE A 504 12.57 -2.87 -26.02
N GLN A 505 11.68 -3.07 -26.98
CA GLN A 505 12.02 -3.49 -28.34
C GLN A 505 12.83 -2.43 -29.10
N LYS A 506 12.52 -1.15 -28.88
CA LYS A 506 13.25 -0.03 -29.48
C LYS A 506 14.69 0.05 -28.96
N ILE A 507 14.88 -0.06 -27.63
CA ILE A 507 16.20 0.12 -27.00
C ILE A 507 17.05 -1.15 -27.10
N LYS A 508 16.42 -2.33 -26.98
CA LYS A 508 17.07 -3.64 -26.85
C LYS A 508 18.09 -3.66 -25.70
N PRO A 509 17.65 -3.40 -24.45
CA PRO A 509 18.55 -3.30 -23.31
C PRO A 509 19.21 -4.64 -22.98
N HIS A 510 20.46 -4.60 -22.53
CA HIS A 510 21.16 -5.77 -21.97
C HIS A 510 20.84 -5.98 -20.49
N GLN A 511 20.38 -4.92 -19.82
CA GLN A 511 20.04 -4.88 -18.40
C GLN A 511 18.85 -3.92 -18.20
N ILE A 512 17.90 -4.32 -17.37
CA ILE A 512 16.73 -3.52 -17.01
C ILE A 512 16.75 -3.33 -15.49
N PHE A 513 16.55 -2.10 -15.06
CA PHE A 513 16.29 -1.76 -13.66
C PHE A 513 14.87 -1.21 -13.54
N CYS A 514 14.19 -1.57 -12.45
CA CYS A 514 12.92 -0.98 -12.08
C CYS A 514 13.15 -0.18 -10.80
N ALA A 515 13.18 1.15 -10.91
CA ALA A 515 13.22 2.04 -9.76
C ALA A 515 11.87 1.98 -9.02
N GLY A 516 11.88 2.18 -7.71
CA GLY A 516 10.66 2.22 -6.90
C GLY A 516 10.05 0.86 -6.51
N ASP A 517 10.81 -0.24 -6.50
CA ASP A 517 10.30 -1.56 -6.03
C ASP A 517 10.30 -1.71 -4.49
N LEU A 518 9.27 -2.41 -3.98
CA LEU A 518 8.79 -2.91 -2.66
C LEU A 518 9.51 -2.59 -1.32
N ALA A 519 10.73 -2.08 -1.34
CA ALA A 519 11.52 -1.73 -0.16
C ALA A 519 12.51 -0.60 -0.50
N ASP A 520 12.02 0.53 -1.01
CA ASP A 520 12.76 1.79 -0.90
C ASP A 520 13.20 1.94 0.57
N PRO A 521 14.52 2.00 0.87
CA PRO A 521 15.02 2.19 2.22
C PRO A 521 14.56 3.52 2.84
N HIS A 522 14.10 4.47 2.02
CA HIS A 522 13.51 5.74 2.44
C HIS A 522 11.97 5.69 2.55
N GLY A 523 11.32 4.62 2.09
CA GLY A 523 9.88 4.39 2.26
C GLY A 523 8.96 5.31 1.45
N THR A 524 9.48 5.99 0.42
CA THR A 524 8.83 7.15 -0.21
C THR A 524 7.66 6.80 -1.14
N HIS A 525 7.66 5.61 -1.76
CA HIS A 525 6.72 5.26 -2.85
C HIS A 525 6.05 3.89 -2.71
N LYS A 526 5.85 3.37 -1.49
CA LYS A 526 5.12 2.10 -1.29
C LYS A 526 3.62 2.30 -1.54
N VAL A 527 3.14 1.80 -2.68
CA VAL A 527 1.71 1.70 -3.05
C VAL A 527 1.07 0.51 -2.35
#